data_AF-A0A0C1LJ94-F1
#
_entry.id   AF-A0A0C1LJ94-F1
#
_cell.length_a   1.000
_cell.length_b   1.000
_cell.length_c   1.000
_cell.angle_alpha   90.00
_cell.angle_beta   90.00
_cell.angle_gamma   90.00
#
_symmetry.space_group_name_H-M   'P 1'
#
loop_
_entity.id
_entity.type
_entity.pdbx_description
1 polymer ?
#
loop_
_entity_poly.entity_id
_entity_poly.type
_entity_poly.pdbx_seq_one_letter_code
_entity_poly.pdbx_strand_id
1 'polypeptide(L)'
;MILKNYVIRGTNPATGNSNKKTIRAFTDEDARDSAFEVGLVDPIEILESSHDLPSERQIDYATDLGINFPPDIPRAALSDMITRAVEKDRGADISLIRYAESLEIECSEYISEKHLATTIVDCTPAEEIIAFFLYSLYCSLKEITIVSPENFQDYKLFETFSKEVSIDLKFIASFKKAISYSDDDRFRVLFNSTFQQQFFDSRAHAFETMKRFLNDKFNLKRPQKNPSKPSQAKSYGAKRKTNVSTGGCLSQVVLLIVIIAILICFAK
;
A
#
# COMPACT_ATOMS: atom_id res chain seq x y z
N MET A 1 -14.80 -21.67 -13.27
CA MET A 1 -14.13 -21.25 -14.52
C MET A 1 -12.99 -20.33 -14.12
N ILE A 2 -11.81 -20.47 -14.72
CA ILE A 2 -10.62 -19.69 -14.33
C ILE A 2 -10.55 -18.46 -15.23
N LEU A 3 -10.45 -17.27 -14.64
CA LEU A 3 -10.26 -16.03 -15.38
C LEU A 3 -8.84 -16.00 -15.96
N LYS A 4 -8.71 -15.77 -17.26
CA LYS A 4 -7.44 -15.76 -17.99
C LYS A 4 -7.14 -14.38 -18.54
N ASN A 5 -5.85 -14.04 -18.62
CA ASN A 5 -5.41 -12.85 -19.34
C ASN A 5 -5.25 -13.19 -20.83
N TYR A 6 -5.85 -12.40 -21.69
CA TYR A 6 -5.70 -12.49 -23.14
C TYR A 6 -5.01 -11.24 -23.66
N VAL A 7 -4.02 -11.45 -24.52
CA VAL A 7 -3.46 -10.40 -25.36
C VAL A 7 -4.23 -10.41 -26.66
N ILE A 8 -5.01 -9.35 -26.88
CA ILE A 8 -5.73 -9.12 -28.12
C ILE A 8 -4.95 -8.13 -28.98
N ARG A 9 -4.79 -8.46 -30.26
CA ARG A 9 -4.25 -7.57 -31.28
C ARG A 9 -5.28 -7.38 -32.37
N GLY A 10 -5.59 -6.12 -32.68
CA GLY A 10 -6.55 -5.79 -33.71
C GLY A 10 -6.30 -4.40 -34.28
N THR A 11 -6.93 -4.09 -35.40
CA THR A 11 -6.79 -2.79 -36.04
C THR A 11 -7.89 -1.85 -35.54
N ASN A 12 -7.52 -0.61 -35.23
CA ASN A 12 -8.53 0.42 -34.95
C ASN A 12 -9.03 1.00 -36.30
N PRO A 13 -10.33 0.90 -36.61
CA PRO A 13 -10.86 1.33 -37.91
C PRO A 13 -10.75 2.85 -38.12
N ALA A 14 -10.69 3.65 -37.06
CA ALA A 14 -10.60 5.10 -37.16
C ALA A 14 -9.19 5.61 -37.51
N THR A 15 -8.14 4.83 -37.19
CA THR A 15 -6.74 5.27 -37.36
C THR A 15 -5.91 4.35 -38.24
N GLY A 16 -6.40 3.15 -38.57
CA GLY A 16 -5.67 2.15 -39.33
C GLY A 16 -4.50 1.50 -38.59
N ASN A 17 -4.28 1.88 -37.32
CA ASN A 17 -3.17 1.38 -36.51
C ASN A 17 -3.51 0.06 -35.81
N SER A 18 -2.53 -0.84 -35.75
CA SER A 18 -2.60 -2.04 -34.92
C SER A 18 -2.42 -1.67 -33.45
N ASN A 19 -3.38 -2.09 -32.62
CA ASN A 19 -3.36 -1.88 -31.18
C ASN A 19 -3.27 -3.22 -30.46
N LYS A 20 -2.47 -3.25 -29.40
CA LYS A 20 -2.37 -4.37 -28.46
C LYS A 20 -3.08 -3.98 -27.17
N LYS A 21 -4.03 -4.78 -26.72
CA LYS A 21 -4.67 -4.64 -25.41
C LYS A 21 -4.58 -5.95 -24.65
N THR A 22 -4.56 -5.85 -23.32
CA THR A 22 -4.65 -7.02 -22.43
C THR A 22 -6.00 -6.94 -21.75
N ILE A 23 -6.75 -8.03 -21.82
CA ILE A 23 -8.10 -8.14 -21.25
C ILE A 23 -8.20 -9.42 -20.42
N ARG A 24 -9.08 -9.41 -19.43
CA ARG A 24 -9.37 -10.59 -18.60
C ARG A 24 -10.69 -11.18 -19.04
N ALA A 25 -10.72 -12.48 -19.32
CA ALA A 25 -11.91 -13.18 -19.79
C ALA A 25 -11.89 -14.64 -19.34
N PHE A 26 -13.07 -15.27 -19.26
CA PHE A 26 -13.18 -16.69 -18.87
C PHE A 26 -12.99 -17.64 -20.05
N THR A 27 -13.28 -17.17 -21.26
CA THR A 27 -13.14 -17.92 -22.53
C THR A 27 -12.56 -17.05 -23.63
N ASP A 28 -12.09 -17.68 -24.71
CA ASP A 28 -11.57 -17.01 -25.90
C ASP A 28 -12.69 -16.23 -26.62
N GLU A 29 -13.93 -16.73 -26.61
CA GLU A 29 -15.12 -16.02 -27.09
C GLU A 29 -15.37 -14.74 -26.28
N ASP A 30 -15.38 -14.80 -24.94
CA ASP A 30 -15.58 -13.63 -24.08
C ASP A 30 -14.47 -12.58 -24.30
N ALA A 31 -13.24 -13.04 -24.56
CA ALA A 31 -12.11 -12.18 -24.90
C ALA A 31 -12.32 -11.48 -26.25
N ARG A 32 -12.91 -12.18 -27.22
CA ARG A 32 -13.24 -11.63 -28.54
C ARG A 32 -14.33 -10.58 -28.45
N ASP A 33 -15.38 -10.83 -27.69
CA ASP A 33 -16.49 -9.90 -27.50
C ASP A 33 -15.99 -8.61 -26.83
N SER A 34 -15.18 -8.75 -25.78
CA SER A 34 -14.50 -7.62 -25.13
C SER A 34 -13.60 -6.84 -26.09
N ALA A 35 -13.00 -7.48 -27.09
CA ALA A 35 -12.16 -6.83 -28.11
C ALA A 35 -12.98 -5.92 -29.05
N PHE A 36 -14.20 -6.33 -29.39
CA PHE A 36 -15.13 -5.51 -30.18
C PHE A 36 -15.65 -4.31 -29.38
N GLU A 37 -15.98 -4.50 -28.09
CA GLU A 37 -16.43 -3.41 -27.21
C GLU A 37 -15.38 -2.28 -27.09
N VAL A 38 -14.10 -2.64 -27.08
CA VAL A 38 -12.99 -1.66 -27.04
C VAL A 38 -12.59 -1.11 -28.42
N GLY A 39 -13.38 -1.38 -29.45
CA GLY A 39 -13.31 -0.75 -30.78
C GLY A 39 -12.29 -1.35 -31.74
N LEU A 40 -11.89 -2.61 -31.56
CA LEU A 40 -11.03 -3.33 -32.52
C LEU A 40 -11.90 -4.03 -33.57
N VAL A 41 -11.40 -4.11 -34.81
CA VAL A 41 -12.05 -4.86 -35.90
C VAL A 41 -11.16 -5.98 -36.41
N ASP A 42 -11.78 -6.94 -37.10
CA ASP A 42 -11.08 -8.08 -37.67
C ASP A 42 -10.01 -7.70 -38.71
N PRO A 43 -8.93 -8.48 -38.82
CA PRO A 43 -8.65 -9.70 -38.07
C PRO A 43 -8.18 -9.44 -36.62
N ILE A 44 -8.88 -10.04 -35.64
CA ILE A 44 -8.47 -10.01 -34.23
C ILE A 44 -7.69 -11.29 -33.91
N GLU A 45 -6.42 -11.11 -33.55
CA GLU A 45 -5.56 -12.17 -33.01
C GLU A 45 -5.73 -12.22 -31.48
N ILE A 46 -6.16 -13.37 -30.98
CA ILE A 46 -6.31 -13.64 -29.54
C ILE A 46 -5.18 -14.59 -29.16
N LEU A 47 -4.27 -14.11 -28.33
CA LEU A 47 -3.24 -14.93 -27.71
C LEU A 47 -3.59 -15.05 -26.24
N GLU A 48 -3.88 -16.26 -25.78
CA GLU A 48 -3.87 -16.54 -24.34
C GLU A 48 -2.51 -16.11 -23.81
N SER A 49 -2.51 -15.19 -22.84
CA SER A 49 -1.27 -14.66 -22.30
C SER A 49 -0.58 -15.77 -21.50
N SER A 50 0.35 -16.47 -22.13
CA SER A 50 1.33 -17.34 -21.45
C SER A 50 2.32 -16.57 -20.57
N HIS A 51 2.11 -15.25 -20.40
CA HIS A 51 3.02 -14.31 -19.75
C HIS A 51 2.50 -13.81 -18.40
N ASP A 52 1.98 -14.68 -17.54
CA ASP A 52 1.89 -14.35 -16.12
C ASP A 52 3.15 -14.78 -15.35
N LEU A 53 4.29 -14.94 -16.05
CA LEU A 53 5.58 -15.14 -15.40
C LEU A 53 6.18 -13.80 -14.94
N PRO A 54 6.93 -13.78 -13.83
CA PRO A 54 7.62 -12.60 -13.35
C PRO A 54 8.66 -12.07 -14.34
N SER A 55 8.88 -10.76 -14.32
CA SER A 55 9.99 -10.17 -15.09
C SER A 55 11.35 -10.53 -14.48
N GLU A 56 12.42 -10.54 -15.29
CA GLU A 56 13.81 -10.74 -14.80
C GLU A 56 14.13 -9.82 -13.62
N ARG A 57 13.72 -8.55 -13.67
CA ARG A 57 13.92 -7.60 -12.57
C ARG A 57 13.24 -8.02 -11.27
N GLN A 58 12.07 -8.65 -11.33
CA GLN A 58 11.39 -9.16 -10.13
C GLN A 58 12.09 -10.40 -9.59
N ILE A 59 12.57 -11.28 -10.47
CA ILE A 59 13.33 -12.49 -10.11
C ILE A 59 14.65 -12.08 -9.43
N ASP A 60 15.40 -11.15 -10.03
CA ASP A 60 16.64 -10.61 -9.47
C ASP A 60 16.38 -9.98 -8.09
N TYR A 61 15.36 -9.13 -7.98
CA TYR A 61 15.04 -8.48 -6.72
C TYR A 61 14.58 -9.47 -5.64
N ALA A 62 13.76 -10.46 -5.98
CA ALA A 62 13.37 -11.52 -5.05
C ALA A 62 14.58 -12.34 -4.59
N THR A 63 15.52 -12.61 -5.50
CA THR A 63 16.78 -13.31 -5.20
C THR A 63 17.67 -12.48 -4.27
N ASP A 64 17.81 -11.17 -4.51
CA ASP A 64 18.54 -10.24 -3.66
C ASP A 64 17.94 -10.16 -2.24
N LEU A 65 16.62 -10.28 -2.14
CA LEU A 65 15.89 -10.37 -0.87
C LEU A 65 16.01 -11.76 -0.20
N GLY A 66 16.61 -12.75 -0.86
CA GLY A 66 16.76 -14.13 -0.37
C GLY A 66 15.47 -14.94 -0.38
N ILE A 67 14.52 -14.60 -1.26
CA ILE A 67 13.23 -15.28 -1.38
C ILE A 67 13.40 -16.53 -2.25
N ASN A 68 13.00 -17.68 -1.73
CA ASN A 68 12.87 -18.92 -2.51
C ASN A 68 11.46 -19.02 -3.08
N PHE A 69 11.32 -19.24 -4.38
CA PHE A 69 10.05 -19.35 -5.09
C PHE A 69 10.10 -20.47 -6.14
N PRO A 70 8.96 -21.08 -6.51
CA PRO A 70 8.91 -22.10 -7.56
C PRO A 70 9.22 -21.49 -8.94
N PRO A 71 9.77 -22.29 -9.88
CA PRO A 71 10.20 -21.80 -11.19
C PRO A 71 9.05 -21.21 -12.03
N ASP A 72 7.83 -21.75 -11.86
CA ASP A 72 6.64 -21.34 -12.61
C ASP A 72 5.73 -20.42 -11.78
N ILE A 73 6.28 -19.75 -10.76
CA ILE A 73 5.49 -18.85 -9.91
C ILE A 73 4.81 -17.76 -10.76
N PRO A 74 3.52 -17.44 -10.55
CA PRO A 74 2.89 -16.30 -11.19
C PRO A 74 3.52 -14.96 -10.76
N ARG A 75 3.50 -13.98 -11.66
CA ARG A 75 4.02 -12.63 -11.44
C ARG A 75 3.39 -11.96 -10.23
N ALA A 76 2.07 -12.05 -10.10
CA ALA A 76 1.33 -11.48 -8.98
C ALA A 76 1.77 -12.12 -7.65
N ALA A 77 1.87 -13.45 -7.62
CA ALA A 77 2.34 -14.21 -6.45
C ALA A 77 3.76 -13.82 -6.04
N LEU A 78 4.70 -13.69 -6.99
CA LEU A 78 6.06 -13.23 -6.66
C LEU A 78 6.06 -11.79 -6.14
N SER A 79 5.17 -10.94 -6.66
CA SER A 79 5.02 -9.56 -6.18
C SER A 79 4.54 -9.53 -4.72
N ASP A 80 3.60 -10.39 -4.35
CA ASP A 80 3.14 -10.54 -2.96
C ASP A 80 4.26 -11.03 -2.03
N MET A 81 5.05 -12.01 -2.47
CA MET A 81 6.22 -12.47 -1.71
C MET A 81 7.24 -11.35 -1.47
N ILE A 82 7.53 -10.56 -2.51
CA ILE A 82 8.43 -9.39 -2.43
C ILE A 82 7.87 -8.36 -1.46
N THR A 83 6.61 -7.96 -1.60
CA THR A 83 5.96 -6.98 -0.72
C THR A 83 6.03 -7.42 0.73
N ARG A 84 5.68 -8.68 1.01
CA ARG A 84 5.76 -9.26 2.35
C ARG A 84 7.16 -9.17 2.94
N ALA A 85 8.19 -9.48 2.15
CA ALA A 85 9.58 -9.42 2.59
C ALA A 85 10.05 -7.98 2.86
N VAL A 86 9.72 -7.05 1.96
CA VAL A 86 10.09 -5.63 2.07
C VAL A 86 9.43 -4.96 3.28
N GLU A 87 8.13 -5.21 3.47
CA GLU A 87 7.35 -4.64 4.57
C GLU A 87 7.54 -5.36 5.91
N LYS A 88 8.24 -6.51 5.89
CA LYS A 88 8.43 -7.40 7.05
C LYS A 88 7.10 -7.81 7.67
N ASP A 89 6.12 -8.08 6.82
CA ASP A 89 4.79 -8.47 7.23
C ASP A 89 4.63 -9.99 7.30
N ARG A 90 3.59 -10.44 7.99
CA ARG A 90 3.25 -11.86 8.09
C ARG A 90 2.45 -12.29 6.85
N GLY A 91 2.51 -13.58 6.51
CA GLY A 91 1.56 -14.15 5.55
C GLY A 91 0.14 -14.09 6.12
N ALA A 92 -0.85 -13.86 5.26
CA ALA A 92 -2.24 -13.88 5.69
C ALA A 92 -2.65 -15.27 6.22
N ASP A 93 -3.53 -15.28 7.21
CA ASP A 93 -4.13 -16.52 7.70
C ASP A 93 -5.03 -17.14 6.62
N ILE A 94 -5.05 -18.47 6.53
CA ILE A 94 -5.82 -19.18 5.51
C ILE A 94 -7.33 -18.92 5.63
N SER A 95 -7.84 -18.68 6.84
CA SER A 95 -9.24 -18.33 7.02
C SER A 95 -9.54 -16.93 6.51
N LEU A 96 -8.59 -15.99 6.61
CA LEU A 96 -8.76 -14.65 6.03
C LEU A 96 -8.73 -14.69 4.50
N ILE A 97 -7.87 -15.53 3.90
CA ILE A 97 -7.87 -15.77 2.44
C ILE A 97 -9.23 -16.30 1.99
N ARG A 98 -9.78 -17.32 2.67
CA ARG A 98 -11.12 -17.85 2.37
C ARG A 98 -12.23 -16.83 2.55
N TYR A 99 -12.09 -15.94 3.54
CA TYR A 99 -13.02 -14.83 3.71
C TYR A 99 -12.97 -13.87 2.51
N ALA A 100 -11.78 -13.51 2.02
CA ALA A 100 -11.64 -12.71 0.80
C ALA A 100 -12.25 -13.41 -0.43
N GLU A 101 -12.01 -14.71 -0.59
CA GLU A 101 -12.62 -15.52 -1.66
C GLU A 101 -14.15 -15.51 -1.59
N SER A 102 -14.72 -15.55 -0.38
CA SER A 102 -16.18 -15.47 -0.18
C SER A 102 -16.78 -14.10 -0.58
N LEU A 103 -15.94 -13.07 -0.65
CA LEU A 103 -16.25 -11.74 -1.15
C LEU A 103 -15.90 -11.56 -2.64
N GLU A 104 -15.56 -12.66 -3.34
CA GLU A 104 -15.13 -12.66 -4.74
C GLU A 104 -13.84 -11.84 -5.00
N ILE A 105 -12.98 -11.71 -3.98
CA ILE A 105 -11.70 -11.02 -4.08
C ILE A 105 -10.58 -12.02 -4.38
N GLU A 106 -9.96 -11.89 -5.55
CA GLU A 106 -8.81 -12.70 -5.95
C GLU A 106 -7.53 -12.25 -5.23
N CYS A 107 -6.80 -13.19 -4.63
CA CYS A 107 -5.49 -12.95 -4.04
C CYS A 107 -4.59 -14.18 -4.17
N SER A 108 -3.26 -13.99 -4.04
CA SER A 108 -2.33 -15.13 -4.02
C SER A 108 -2.23 -15.74 -2.62
N GLU A 109 -1.85 -17.02 -2.54
CA GLU A 109 -1.54 -17.68 -1.26
C GLU A 109 -0.34 -17.04 -0.51
N TYR A 110 0.43 -16.20 -1.19
CA TYR A 110 1.62 -15.53 -0.64
C TYR A 110 1.32 -14.14 -0.10
N ILE A 111 0.10 -13.62 -0.27
CA ILE A 111 -0.30 -12.28 0.15
C ILE A 111 -0.03 -12.08 1.65
N SER A 112 0.43 -10.88 1.99
CA SER A 112 0.63 -10.51 3.39
C SER A 112 -0.69 -10.19 4.09
N GLU A 113 -0.72 -10.38 5.41
CA GLU A 113 -1.89 -10.14 6.24
C GLU A 113 -2.43 -8.72 6.05
N LYS A 114 -1.57 -7.72 6.11
CA LYS A 114 -1.98 -6.31 5.99
C LYS A 114 -2.40 -5.96 4.57
N HIS A 115 -1.72 -6.52 3.56
CA HIS A 115 -2.08 -6.26 2.17
C HIS A 115 -3.45 -6.83 1.87
N LEU A 116 -3.73 -8.07 2.27
CA LEU A 116 -5.04 -8.69 2.09
C LEU A 116 -6.14 -7.92 2.82
N ALA A 117 -5.92 -7.53 4.09
CA ALA A 117 -6.89 -6.74 4.83
C ALA A 117 -7.16 -5.38 4.16
N THR A 118 -6.12 -4.72 3.62
CA THR A 118 -6.29 -3.49 2.84
C THR A 118 -7.04 -3.75 1.53
N THR A 119 -6.73 -4.81 0.79
CA THR A 119 -7.46 -5.19 -0.43
C THR A 119 -8.94 -5.43 -0.15
N ILE A 120 -9.28 -6.14 0.93
CA ILE A 120 -10.67 -6.35 1.33
C ILE A 120 -11.35 -5.00 1.60
N VAL A 121 -10.66 -4.07 2.28
CA VAL A 121 -11.20 -2.75 2.56
C VAL A 121 -11.45 -1.93 1.29
N ASP A 122 -10.52 -1.98 0.33
CA ASP A 122 -10.58 -1.19 -0.89
C ASP A 122 -11.60 -1.75 -1.90
N CYS A 123 -11.81 -3.07 -1.92
CA CYS A 123 -12.73 -3.73 -2.85
C CYS A 123 -14.18 -3.80 -2.34
N THR A 124 -14.44 -3.49 -1.07
CA THR A 124 -15.77 -3.61 -0.47
C THR A 124 -16.40 -2.23 -0.24
N PRO A 125 -17.69 -2.03 -0.57
CA PRO A 125 -18.38 -0.77 -0.31
C PRO A 125 -18.27 -0.32 1.16
N ALA A 126 -18.11 0.99 1.36
CA ALA A 126 -17.89 1.58 2.68
C ALA A 126 -18.99 1.22 3.70
N GLU A 127 -20.22 1.07 3.23
CA GLU A 127 -21.39 0.71 4.04
C GLU A 127 -21.35 -0.73 4.58
N GLU A 128 -20.64 -1.61 3.87
CA GLU A 128 -20.56 -3.05 4.15
C GLU A 128 -19.28 -3.42 4.89
N ILE A 129 -18.24 -2.58 4.77
CA ILE A 129 -16.90 -2.88 5.24
C ILE A 129 -16.56 -2.35 6.64
N ILE A 130 -17.43 -1.54 7.25
CA ILE A 130 -17.16 -0.88 8.54
C ILE A 130 -16.82 -1.89 9.65
N ALA A 131 -17.58 -2.99 9.73
CA ALA A 131 -17.33 -4.03 10.73
C ALA A 131 -15.93 -4.64 10.57
N PHE A 132 -15.59 -5.05 9.34
CA PHE A 132 -14.30 -5.66 9.04
C PHE A 132 -13.14 -4.68 9.21
N PHE A 133 -13.30 -3.42 8.78
CA PHE A 133 -12.32 -2.36 8.99
C PHE A 133 -12.02 -2.17 10.48
N LEU A 134 -13.06 -2.08 11.30
CA LEU A 134 -12.94 -1.86 12.73
C LEU A 134 -12.32 -3.08 13.45
N TYR A 135 -12.70 -4.28 13.03
CA TYR A 135 -12.10 -5.53 13.48
C TYR A 135 -10.60 -5.62 13.14
N SER A 136 -10.24 -5.30 11.89
CA SER A 136 -8.84 -5.32 11.44
C SER A 136 -8.00 -4.29 12.19
N LEU A 137 -8.57 -3.11 12.44
CA LEU A 137 -7.94 -2.08 13.26
C LEU A 137 -7.75 -2.55 14.71
N TYR A 138 -8.76 -3.18 15.31
CA TYR A 138 -8.65 -3.79 16.63
C TYR A 138 -7.50 -4.81 16.69
N CYS A 139 -7.41 -5.72 15.71
CA CYS A 139 -6.36 -6.73 15.66
C CYS A 139 -4.97 -6.09 15.57
N SER A 140 -4.83 -5.10 14.67
CA SER A 140 -3.61 -4.33 14.49
C SER A 140 -3.17 -3.62 15.77
N LEU A 141 -4.11 -3.01 16.51
CA LEU A 141 -3.82 -2.31 17.76
C LEU A 141 -3.45 -3.25 18.92
N LYS A 142 -3.92 -4.50 18.88
CA LYS A 142 -3.56 -5.55 19.86
C LYS A 142 -2.36 -6.39 19.42
N GLU A 143 -1.81 -6.13 18.23
CA GLU A 143 -0.74 -6.93 17.60
C GLU A 143 -1.08 -8.43 17.46
N ILE A 144 -2.36 -8.73 17.25
CA ILE A 144 -2.85 -10.09 17.00
C ILE A 144 -3.11 -10.28 15.50
N THR A 145 -3.02 -11.53 15.05
CA THR A 145 -3.26 -11.90 13.66
C THR A 145 -4.71 -11.69 13.26
N ILE A 146 -4.90 -11.18 12.04
CA ILE A 146 -6.22 -11.01 11.43
C ILE A 146 -6.61 -12.36 10.83
N VAL A 147 -7.73 -12.91 11.31
CA VAL A 147 -8.33 -14.15 10.81
C VAL A 147 -9.68 -13.85 10.18
N SER A 148 -10.36 -14.86 9.63
CA SER A 148 -11.76 -14.69 9.20
C SER A 148 -12.61 -14.11 10.35
N PRO A 149 -13.44 -13.10 10.08
CA PRO A 149 -14.48 -12.64 10.99
C PRO A 149 -15.30 -13.75 11.66
N GLU A 150 -15.58 -14.83 10.93
CA GLU A 150 -16.37 -15.97 11.42
C GLU A 150 -15.67 -16.71 12.58
N ASN A 151 -14.34 -16.61 12.64
CA ASN A 151 -13.51 -17.26 13.65
C ASN A 151 -13.24 -16.34 14.85
N PHE A 152 -13.73 -15.10 14.84
CA PHE A 152 -13.50 -14.14 15.92
C PHE A 152 -14.76 -14.03 16.80
N GLN A 153 -14.65 -14.50 18.05
CA GLN A 153 -15.76 -14.61 19.00
C GLN A 153 -16.56 -13.30 19.18
N ASP A 154 -15.87 -12.17 19.22
CA ASP A 154 -16.49 -10.86 19.47
C ASP A 154 -16.88 -10.12 18.18
N TYR A 155 -16.83 -10.78 17.00
CA TYR A 155 -17.06 -10.09 15.72
C TYR A 155 -18.45 -9.47 15.63
N LYS A 156 -19.44 -10.10 16.27
CA LYS A 156 -20.81 -9.62 16.36
C LYS A 156 -20.94 -8.22 16.99
N LEU A 157 -19.98 -7.81 17.84
CA LEU A 157 -19.94 -6.45 18.38
C LEU A 157 -19.61 -5.42 17.29
N PHE A 158 -18.69 -5.75 16.38
CA PHE A 158 -18.36 -4.89 15.24
C PHE A 158 -19.51 -4.83 14.22
N GLU A 159 -20.20 -5.95 13.98
CA GLU A 159 -21.39 -5.95 13.13
C GLU A 159 -22.52 -5.08 13.69
N THR A 160 -22.74 -5.15 15.01
CA THR A 160 -23.75 -4.34 15.70
C THR A 160 -23.41 -2.85 15.57
N PHE A 161 -22.17 -2.49 15.86
CA PHE A 161 -21.66 -1.12 15.65
C PHE A 161 -21.85 -0.67 14.21
N SER A 162 -21.49 -1.50 13.23
CA SER A 162 -21.64 -1.21 11.81
C SER A 162 -23.09 -0.87 11.48
N LYS A 163 -24.06 -1.69 11.92
CA LYS A 163 -25.49 -1.45 11.68
C LYS A 163 -25.97 -0.13 12.30
N GLU A 164 -25.49 0.22 13.48
CA GLU A 164 -25.83 1.48 14.16
C GLU A 164 -25.30 2.70 13.40
N VAL A 165 -24.08 2.63 12.86
CA VAL A 165 -23.45 3.77 12.18
C VAL A 165 -23.79 3.85 10.69
N SER A 166 -24.23 2.76 10.06
CA SER A 166 -24.64 2.75 8.64
C SER A 166 -25.86 3.62 8.36
N ILE A 167 -26.69 3.92 9.36
CA ILE A 167 -27.82 4.87 9.25
C ILE A 167 -27.40 6.32 9.51
N ASP A 168 -26.19 6.57 10.04
CA ASP A 168 -25.66 7.90 10.27
C ASP A 168 -24.94 8.40 9.01
N LEU A 169 -25.65 9.19 8.21
CA LEU A 169 -25.11 9.78 6.97
C LEU A 169 -23.85 10.62 7.21
N LYS A 170 -23.72 11.27 8.38
CA LYS A 170 -22.55 12.07 8.74
C LYS A 170 -21.36 11.16 9.02
N PHE A 171 -21.59 10.04 9.71
CA PHE A 171 -20.58 9.02 9.90
C PHE A 171 -20.10 8.47 8.55
N ILE A 172 -21.02 8.02 7.69
CA ILE A 172 -20.67 7.42 6.39
C ILE A 172 -19.88 8.39 5.51
N ALA A 173 -20.31 9.64 5.41
CA ALA A 173 -19.56 10.66 4.66
C ALA A 173 -18.15 10.90 5.25
N SER A 174 -18.04 10.96 6.58
CA SER A 174 -16.74 11.09 7.24
C SER A 174 -15.87 9.85 7.08
N PHE A 175 -16.45 8.65 7.06
CA PHE A 175 -15.75 7.39 6.94
C PHE A 175 -15.21 7.21 5.53
N LYS A 176 -16.06 7.36 4.50
CA LYS A 176 -15.66 7.38 3.08
C LYS A 176 -14.51 8.36 2.86
N LYS A 177 -14.66 9.58 3.36
CA LYS A 177 -13.59 10.58 3.30
C LYS A 177 -12.29 10.06 3.93
N ALA A 178 -12.36 9.49 5.13
CA ALA A 178 -11.17 9.04 5.85
C ALA A 178 -10.46 7.85 5.17
N ILE A 179 -11.20 6.94 4.53
CA ILE A 179 -10.62 5.79 3.82
C ILE A 179 -10.19 6.12 2.38
N SER A 180 -10.84 7.10 1.72
CA SER A 180 -10.55 7.48 0.32
C SER A 180 -9.38 8.47 0.14
N TYR A 181 -8.88 9.14 1.18
CA TYR A 181 -7.66 9.99 1.06
C TYR A 181 -6.35 9.18 0.89
N SER A 182 -6.45 7.92 0.43
CA SER A 182 -5.35 6.97 0.26
C SER A 182 -4.68 7.00 -1.13
N ASP A 183 -4.99 7.99 -1.99
CA ASP A 183 -4.33 8.20 -3.30
C ASP A 183 -2.79 8.34 -3.21
N ASP A 184 -2.29 8.66 -2.02
CA ASP A 184 -0.87 8.61 -1.69
C ASP A 184 -0.57 7.27 -0.98
N ASP A 185 0.41 6.51 -1.48
CA ASP A 185 1.01 5.28 -0.90
C ASP A 185 1.25 5.34 0.64
N ARG A 186 1.19 6.53 1.24
CA ARG A 186 1.31 6.81 2.68
C ARG A 186 0.28 6.09 3.55
N PHE A 187 -0.89 5.73 3.01
CA PHE A 187 -1.96 5.01 3.74
C PHE A 187 -2.09 3.52 3.37
N ARG A 188 -1.33 3.02 2.39
CA ARG A 188 -1.44 1.63 1.86
C ARG A 188 -1.07 0.51 2.83
N VAL A 189 -0.82 0.85 4.09
CA VAL A 189 -0.86 -0.12 5.17
C VAL A 189 -1.74 0.50 6.26
N LEU A 190 -3.04 0.21 6.20
CA LEU A 190 -4.06 0.55 7.22
C LEU A 190 -3.68 0.10 8.64
N PHE A 191 -2.53 -0.57 8.79
CA PHE A 191 -2.08 -1.27 9.98
C PHE A 191 -0.60 -1.05 10.27
N ASN A 192 0.05 -0.03 9.67
CA ASN A 192 1.37 0.40 10.11
C ASN A 192 1.26 1.35 11.32
N SER A 193 2.35 1.51 12.08
CA SER A 193 2.36 2.36 13.27
C SER A 193 2.03 3.82 12.97
N THR A 194 2.30 4.29 11.75
CA THR A 194 1.99 5.65 11.31
C THR A 194 0.48 5.84 11.16
N PHE A 195 -0.20 4.90 10.51
CA PHE A 195 -1.65 4.90 10.37
C PHE A 195 -2.32 4.84 11.73
N GLN A 196 -1.89 3.92 12.61
CA GLN A 196 -2.46 3.82 13.95
C GLN A 196 -2.37 5.15 14.70
N GLN A 197 -1.21 5.83 14.64
CA GLN A 197 -1.06 7.17 15.23
C GLN A 197 -2.00 8.19 14.59
N GLN A 198 -2.08 8.22 13.25
CA GLN A 198 -2.98 9.11 12.52
C GLN A 198 -4.46 8.84 12.85
N PHE A 199 -4.87 7.57 13.01
CA PHE A 199 -6.20 7.20 13.47
C PHE A 199 -6.50 7.81 14.84
N PHE A 200 -5.58 7.67 15.80
CA PHE A 200 -5.74 8.25 17.13
C PHE A 200 -5.73 9.79 17.13
N ASP A 201 -4.90 10.42 16.29
CA ASP A 201 -4.77 11.88 16.19
C ASP A 201 -5.86 12.53 15.33
N SER A 202 -6.52 11.75 14.48
CA SER A 202 -7.61 12.22 13.62
C SER A 202 -8.80 12.67 14.45
N ARG A 203 -9.31 13.86 14.12
CA ARG A 203 -10.57 14.42 14.63
C ARG A 203 -11.75 14.13 13.69
N ALA A 204 -11.56 13.28 12.69
CA ALA A 204 -12.64 12.88 11.79
C ALA A 204 -13.75 12.24 12.61
N HIS A 205 -14.99 12.63 12.32
CA HIS A 205 -16.14 12.17 13.09
C HIS A 205 -16.23 10.64 13.14
N ALA A 206 -16.00 9.96 12.01
CA ALA A 206 -16.00 8.51 11.96
C ALA A 206 -14.94 7.89 12.88
N PHE A 207 -13.71 8.40 12.86
CA PHE A 207 -12.62 7.88 13.68
C PHE A 207 -12.84 8.19 15.17
N GLU A 208 -13.39 9.35 15.55
CA GLU A 208 -13.78 9.61 16.94
C GLU A 208 -14.85 8.62 17.43
N THR A 209 -15.87 8.36 16.61
CA THR A 209 -16.93 7.40 16.93
C THR A 209 -16.37 5.98 17.08
N MET A 210 -15.49 5.55 16.18
CA MET A 210 -14.81 4.25 16.26
C MET A 210 -13.88 4.15 17.48
N LYS A 211 -13.09 5.20 17.77
CA LYS A 211 -12.21 5.26 18.95
C LYS A 211 -12.99 5.07 20.24
N ARG A 212 -14.11 5.78 20.37
CA ARG A 212 -15.01 5.65 21.54
C ARG A 212 -15.50 4.22 21.69
N PHE A 213 -16.03 3.63 20.61
CA PHE A 213 -16.49 2.23 20.64
C PHE A 213 -15.38 1.27 21.06
N LEU A 214 -14.19 1.38 20.45
CA LEU A 214 -13.04 0.54 20.75
C LEU A 214 -12.56 0.67 22.20
N ASN A 215 -12.59 1.89 22.76
CA ASN A 215 -12.24 2.13 24.14
C ASN A 215 -13.28 1.56 25.11
N ASP A 216 -14.56 1.82 24.85
CA ASP A 216 -15.66 1.40 25.72
C ASP A 216 -15.79 -0.12 25.79
N LYS A 217 -15.50 -0.83 24.69
CA LYS A 217 -15.65 -2.30 24.61
C LYS A 217 -14.37 -3.07 24.91
N PHE A 218 -13.20 -2.55 24.54
CA PHE A 218 -11.94 -3.32 24.57
C PHE A 218 -10.79 -2.65 25.35
N ASN A 219 -11.04 -1.49 25.95
CA ASN A 219 -10.07 -0.73 26.76
C ASN A 219 -8.72 -0.55 26.03
N LEU A 220 -8.78 -0.04 24.80
CA LEU A 220 -7.63 0.06 23.91
C LEU A 220 -6.75 1.27 24.24
N LYS A 221 -5.51 1.02 24.64
CA LYS A 221 -4.52 2.09 24.85
C LYS A 221 -3.94 2.56 23.53
N ARG A 222 -3.64 3.85 23.44
CA ARG A 222 -2.91 4.44 22.32
C ARG A 222 -1.53 3.77 22.17
N PRO A 223 -1.11 3.38 20.95
CA PRO A 223 0.22 2.82 20.73
C PRO A 223 1.29 3.86 21.06
N GLN A 224 2.38 3.42 21.69
CA GLN A 224 3.48 4.30 22.05
C GLN A 224 4.18 4.82 20.79
N LYS A 225 4.59 6.10 20.82
CA LYS A 225 5.29 6.73 19.71
C LYS A 225 6.70 6.16 19.66
N ASN A 226 6.97 5.25 18.72
CA ASN A 226 8.35 4.84 18.46
C ASN A 226 9.18 6.08 18.10
N PRO A 227 10.36 6.29 18.71
CA PRO A 227 11.21 7.42 18.35
C PRO A 227 11.53 7.31 16.87
N SER A 228 11.12 8.30 16.10
CA SER A 228 11.38 8.36 14.67
C SER A 228 12.88 8.30 14.44
N LYS A 229 13.39 7.21 13.85
CA LYS A 229 14.75 7.22 13.32
C LYS A 229 14.83 8.35 12.29
N PRO A 230 15.81 9.25 12.36
CA PRO A 230 15.95 10.31 11.37
C PRO A 230 16.00 9.67 9.98
N SER A 231 15.15 10.14 9.06
CA SER A 231 15.13 9.60 7.72
C SER A 231 16.51 9.83 7.11
N GLN A 232 17.18 8.73 6.74
CA GLN A 232 18.29 8.83 5.81
C GLN A 232 17.66 9.16 4.47
N ALA A 233 17.52 10.45 4.18
CA ALA A 233 17.27 10.92 2.84
C ALA A 233 18.42 10.41 1.96
N LYS A 234 18.17 9.34 1.21
CA LYS A 234 18.99 8.99 0.04
C LYS A 234 18.79 10.12 -0.96
N SER A 235 19.67 11.11 -0.90
CA SER A 235 19.83 12.13 -1.92
C SER A 235 20.20 11.44 -3.24
N TYR A 236 19.19 11.17 -4.07
CA TYR A 236 19.39 11.01 -5.50
C TYR A 236 19.48 12.41 -6.11
N GLY A 237 20.68 12.97 -6.08
CA GLY A 237 21.01 14.27 -6.66
C GLY A 237 22.22 14.14 -7.56
N ALA A 238 21.97 14.09 -8.87
CA ALA A 238 22.99 14.21 -9.90
C ALA A 238 23.76 15.54 -9.77
N LYS A 239 25.09 15.44 -9.75
CA LYS A 239 26.10 16.26 -10.47
C LYS A 239 27.35 16.45 -9.61
N ARG A 240 28.45 15.84 -10.07
CA ARG A 240 29.83 16.23 -9.73
C ARG A 240 29.97 17.74 -9.88
N LYS A 241 30.21 18.45 -8.78
CA LYS A 241 30.96 19.71 -8.78
C LYS A 241 32.03 19.62 -7.70
N THR A 242 33.24 19.82 -8.16
CA THR A 242 34.50 19.88 -7.42
C THR A 242 34.42 20.90 -6.28
N ASN A 243 34.93 20.51 -5.12
CA ASN A 243 35.12 21.35 -3.95
C ASN A 243 36.00 22.56 -4.29
N VAL A 244 35.44 23.77 -4.20
CA VAL A 244 36.18 24.97 -3.81
C VAL A 244 35.29 25.71 -2.82
N SER A 245 35.68 25.68 -1.55
CA SER A 245 35.06 26.43 -0.47
C SER A 245 35.49 27.90 -0.56
N THR A 246 34.61 28.78 -1.02
CA THR A 246 34.72 30.23 -0.81
C THR A 246 33.83 30.62 0.36
N GLY A 247 34.46 30.73 1.55
CA GLY A 247 33.85 31.27 2.75
C GLY A 247 34.85 32.17 3.49
N GLY A 248 34.76 33.48 3.24
CA GLY A 248 35.02 34.54 4.23
C GLY A 248 36.47 34.87 4.61
N CYS A 249 37.20 35.54 3.73
CA CYS A 249 38.56 36.10 3.95
C CYS A 249 38.60 37.36 4.87
N LEU A 250 37.58 37.62 5.69
CA LEU A 250 37.52 38.84 6.51
C LEU A 250 37.79 38.61 8.01
N SER A 251 37.59 37.40 8.53
CA SER A 251 37.86 37.11 9.94
C SER A 251 39.35 36.84 10.24
N GLN A 252 40.11 36.36 9.26
CA GLN A 252 41.54 36.05 9.43
C GLN A 252 42.44 37.28 9.33
N VAL A 253 42.04 38.31 8.56
CA VAL A 253 42.81 39.58 8.45
C VAL A 253 42.70 40.40 9.74
N VAL A 254 41.52 40.40 10.39
CA VAL A 254 41.31 41.11 11.67
C VAL A 254 42.14 40.48 12.79
N LEU A 255 42.25 39.15 12.82
CA LEU A 255 43.07 38.47 13.84
C LEU A 255 44.56 38.80 13.68
N LEU A 256 45.05 38.89 12.44
CA LEU A 256 46.45 39.18 12.13
C LEU A 256 46.84 40.64 12.45
N ILE A 257 45.93 41.59 12.22
CA ILE A 257 46.13 43.01 12.58
C ILE A 257 46.17 43.17 14.11
N VAL A 258 45.31 42.46 14.86
CA VAL A 258 45.32 42.51 16.33
C VAL A 258 46.61 41.92 16.90
N ILE A 259 47.11 40.81 16.35
CA ILE A 259 48.38 40.20 16.81
C ILE A 259 49.57 41.13 16.53
N ILE A 260 49.62 41.78 15.36
CA ILE A 260 50.69 42.74 15.04
C ILE A 260 50.64 43.97 15.96
N ALA A 261 49.45 44.50 16.25
CA ALA A 261 49.30 45.64 17.16
C ALA A 261 49.76 45.31 18.59
N ILE A 262 49.46 44.10 19.09
CA ILE A 262 49.92 43.64 20.40
C ILE A 262 51.45 43.51 20.42
N LEU A 263 52.06 42.92 19.38
CA LEU A 263 53.50 42.76 19.30
C LEU A 263 54.26 44.10 19.23
N ILE A 264 53.69 45.12 18.58
CA ILE A 264 54.28 46.47 18.54
C ILE A 264 54.18 47.17 19.91
N CYS A 265 53.10 46.96 20.66
CA CYS A 265 52.96 47.55 22.00
C CYS A 265 53.89 46.91 23.05
N PHE A 266 54.31 45.67 22.87
CA PHE A 266 55.26 44.99 23.77
C PHE A 266 56.73 45.15 23.34
N ALA A 267 57.01 45.77 22.19
CA ALA A 267 58.36 46.03 21.69
C ALA A 267 58.84 47.47 21.93
N LYS A 268 58.20 48.22 22.82
CA LYS A 268 58.65 49.54 23.30
C LYS A 268 58.82 49.55 24.81
#